data_AF-A0A7S0Y407-F1
#
_entry.id   AF-A0A7S0Y407-F1
#
_cell.length_a   1.000
_cell.length_b   1.000
_cell.length_c   1.000
_cell.angle_alpha   90.00
_cell.angle_beta   90.00
_cell.angle_gamma   90.00
#
_symmetry.space_group_name_H-M   'P 1'
#
loop_
_entity.id
_entity.type
_entity.pdbx_description
1 polymer ?
#
loop_
_entity_poly.entity_id
_entity_poly.type
_entity_poly.pdbx_seq_one_letter_code
_entity_poly.pdbx_strand_id
1 'polypeptide(L)'
;AVPSSPVYRAKSAGAASVGGTQTTAGEVVEFNGQNFGALLEDITIVYGPESDPAKYSCPRLGISGGWNHTTVRCTISAGSGKDLKFQVKLSSGQQSSRSEDTWSYPAPTITANSLRYNCSSSTTNVVL
;
A
#
# COMPACT_ATOMS: atom_id res chain seq x y z
N ALA A 1 1.08 -21.43 15.20
CA ALA A 1 0.49 -20.11 15.52
C ALA A 1 -0.40 -19.71 14.35
N VAL A 2 -1.71 -19.63 14.56
CA VAL A 2 -2.65 -19.16 13.52
C VAL A 2 -2.48 -17.64 13.37
N PRO A 3 -2.21 -17.10 12.18
CA PRO A 3 -2.25 -15.66 11.99
C PRO A 3 -3.70 -15.21 12.23
N SER A 4 -3.88 -14.30 13.18
CA SER A 4 -5.15 -13.66 13.47
C SER A 4 -5.73 -13.11 12.17
N SER A 5 -6.92 -13.58 11.79
CA SER A 5 -7.66 -13.05 10.65
C SER A 5 -7.78 -11.53 10.82
N PRO A 6 -7.49 -10.73 9.78
CA PRO A 6 -7.58 -9.28 9.87
C PRO A 6 -9.01 -8.87 10.25
N VAL A 7 -9.11 -7.96 11.22
CA VAL A 7 -10.39 -7.37 11.65
C VAL A 7 -10.73 -6.24 10.67
N TYR A 8 -11.72 -6.47 9.81
CA TYR A 8 -12.19 -5.48 8.84
C TYR A 8 -13.06 -4.42 9.55
N ARG A 9 -12.79 -3.14 9.30
CA ARG A 9 -13.63 -2.04 9.78
C ARG A 9 -14.79 -1.78 8.81
N ALA A 10 -15.92 -1.33 9.34
CA ALA A 10 -17.17 -1.17 8.61
C ALA A 10 -17.08 -0.15 7.46
N LYS A 11 -17.97 -0.32 6.47
CA LYS A 11 -18.19 0.56 5.31
C LYS A 11 -18.44 2.00 5.76
N SER A 12 -17.58 2.94 5.39
CA SER A 12 -17.84 4.36 5.60
C SER A 12 -18.87 4.85 4.58
N ALA A 13 -19.76 5.75 4.99
CA ALA A 13 -20.74 6.42 4.11
C ALA A 13 -20.11 7.53 3.24
N GLY A 14 -18.77 7.56 3.15
CA GLY A 14 -17.94 8.50 2.40
C GLY A 14 -16.50 7.99 2.31
N ALA A 15 -15.59 8.78 1.77
CA ALA A 15 -14.19 8.40 1.59
C ALA A 15 -13.53 7.91 2.90
N ALA A 16 -13.02 6.69 2.89
CA ALA A 16 -12.25 6.10 3.98
C ALA A 16 -10.77 6.49 3.87
N SER A 17 -10.16 6.92 4.97
CA SER A 17 -8.72 7.04 5.09
C SER A 17 -8.19 5.93 5.99
N VAL A 18 -7.42 5.01 5.42
CA VAL A 18 -6.84 3.86 6.14
C VAL A 18 -5.34 4.06 6.30
N GLY A 19 -4.85 3.97 7.54
CA GLY A 19 -3.43 4.06 7.86
C GLY A 19 -2.85 2.69 8.15
N GLY A 20 -1.70 2.39 7.55
CA GLY A 20 -0.90 1.22 7.88
C GLY A 20 -0.14 1.39 9.18
N THR A 21 0.29 0.26 9.75
CA THR A 21 1.10 0.21 10.97
C THR A 21 2.59 0.06 10.69
N GLN A 22 2.95 -0.32 9.45
CA GLN A 22 4.32 -0.57 9.02
C GLN A 22 4.54 -0.12 7.58
N THR A 23 5.80 0.07 7.19
CA THR A 23 6.21 0.38 5.81
C THR A 23 6.60 -0.87 5.01
N THR A 24 6.59 -2.03 5.67
CA THR A 24 6.86 -3.35 5.09
C THR A 24 5.62 -3.92 4.40
N ALA A 25 5.84 -4.85 3.47
CA ALA A 25 4.75 -5.55 2.80
C ALA A 25 3.98 -6.46 3.78
N GLY A 26 2.69 -6.72 3.48
CA GLY A 26 1.92 -7.77 4.16
C GLY A 26 0.60 -7.32 4.77
N GLU A 27 0.34 -6.03 4.89
CA GLU A 27 -0.96 -5.53 5.33
C GLU A 27 -2.02 -5.80 4.25
N VAL A 28 -3.20 -6.27 4.66
CA VAL A 28 -4.28 -6.62 3.72
C VAL A 28 -5.40 -5.59 3.83
N VAL A 29 -5.72 -4.96 2.72
CA VAL A 29 -6.86 -4.05 2.57
C VAL A 29 -7.96 -4.72 1.76
N GLU A 30 -9.21 -4.38 2.05
CA GLU A 30 -10.38 -4.88 1.31
C GLU A 30 -11.06 -3.72 0.59
N PHE A 31 -11.34 -3.93 -0.70
CA PHE A 31 -12.09 -3.02 -1.54
C PHE A 31 -13.46 -3.59 -1.82
N ASN A 32 -14.45 -2.71 -1.76
CA ASN A 32 -15.80 -2.99 -2.22
C ASN A 32 -16.12 -2.09 -3.40
N GLY A 33 -16.66 -2.67 -4.46
CA GLY A 33 -17.02 -2.01 -5.70
C GLY A 33 -17.98 -2.86 -6.50
N GLN A 34 -18.03 -2.62 -7.81
CA GLN A 34 -18.89 -3.34 -8.73
C GLN A 34 -18.15 -3.57 -10.05
N ASN A 35 -18.51 -4.65 -10.74
CA ASN A 35 -18.01 -4.96 -12.07
C ASN A 35 -16.48 -5.08 -12.15
N PHE A 36 -15.86 -5.69 -11.14
CA PHE A 36 -14.41 -5.93 -11.14
C PHE A 36 -13.95 -6.94 -12.20
N GLY A 37 -14.84 -7.47 -13.04
CA GLY A 37 -14.51 -8.44 -14.09
C GLY A 37 -14.95 -9.85 -13.74
N ALA A 38 -14.89 -10.74 -14.74
CA ALA A 38 -15.38 -12.12 -14.61
C ALA A 38 -14.44 -13.00 -13.78
N LEU A 39 -13.14 -12.74 -13.80
CA LEU A 39 -12.11 -13.52 -13.14
C LEU A 39 -11.20 -12.62 -12.30
N LEU A 40 -10.73 -13.13 -11.15
CA LEU A 40 -9.79 -12.42 -10.28
C LEU A 40 -8.42 -12.22 -10.96
N GLU A 41 -8.02 -13.18 -11.80
CA GLU A 41 -6.71 -13.21 -12.47
C GLU A 41 -6.56 -12.12 -13.53
N ASP A 42 -7.68 -11.63 -14.07
CA ASP A 42 -7.70 -10.53 -15.04
C ASP A 42 -7.51 -9.15 -14.40
N ILE A 43 -7.45 -9.10 -13.06
CA ILE A 43 -7.47 -7.85 -12.31
C ILE A 43 -6.09 -7.55 -11.77
N THR A 44 -5.65 -6.32 -11.98
CA THR A 44 -4.49 -5.75 -11.31
C THR A 44 -4.94 -4.52 -10.54
N ILE A 45 -4.62 -4.49 -9.24
CA ILE A 45 -4.87 -3.31 -8.41
C ILE A 45 -3.57 -2.56 -8.25
N VAL A 46 -3.58 -1.29 -8.66
CA VAL A 46 -2.47 -0.36 -8.51
C VAL A 46 -2.86 0.78 -7.60
N TYR A 47 -1.89 1.41 -6.97
CA TYR A 47 -2.11 2.56 -6.11
C TYR A 47 -0.88 3.44 -6.04
N GLY A 48 -1.11 4.71 -5.73
CA GLY A 48 -0.03 5.68 -5.69
C GLY A 48 -0.51 7.10 -5.41
N PRO A 49 0.43 8.04 -5.26
CA PRO A 49 0.12 9.45 -5.13
C PRO A 49 -0.46 10.01 -6.44
N GLU A 50 -0.95 11.25 -6.41
CA GLU A 50 -1.52 11.89 -7.60
C GLU A 50 -0.51 12.04 -8.74
N SER A 51 0.77 12.24 -8.41
CA SER A 51 1.87 12.36 -9.36
C SER A 51 2.26 11.05 -10.04
N ASP A 52 2.09 9.91 -9.37
CA ASP A 52 2.41 8.59 -9.90
C ASP A 52 1.37 7.56 -9.44
N PRO A 53 0.27 7.42 -10.18
CA PRO A 53 -0.91 6.67 -9.75
C PRO A 53 -0.70 5.16 -9.68
N ALA A 54 0.27 4.66 -10.45
CA ALA A 54 0.58 3.25 -10.59
C ALA A 54 1.93 2.91 -9.97
N LYS A 55 2.45 3.79 -9.09
CA LYS A 55 3.73 3.63 -8.40
C LYS A 55 3.86 2.28 -7.71
N TYR A 56 2.78 1.83 -7.08
CA TYR A 56 2.72 0.56 -6.39
C TYR A 56 1.67 -0.35 -7.02
N SER A 57 1.95 -1.64 -7.00
CA SER A 57 1.02 -2.70 -7.39
C SER A 57 0.83 -3.66 -6.23
N CYS A 58 -0.36 -4.25 -6.16
CA CYS A 58 -0.70 -5.30 -5.21
C CYS A 58 -0.11 -6.65 -5.66
N PRO A 59 0.91 -7.22 -4.99
CA PRO A 59 1.54 -8.48 -5.41
C PRO A 59 0.64 -9.71 -5.22
N ARG A 60 -0.35 -9.62 -4.32
CA ARG A 60 -1.33 -10.69 -4.10
C ARG A 60 -2.72 -10.11 -3.95
N LEU A 61 -3.65 -10.72 -4.68
CA LEU A 61 -5.08 -10.51 -4.54
C LEU A 61 -5.72 -11.71 -3.82
N GLY A 62 -6.73 -11.43 -3.02
CA GLY A 62 -7.51 -12.43 -2.29
C GLY A 62 -9.01 -12.11 -2.32
N ILE A 63 -9.83 -13.07 -1.91
CA ILE A 63 -11.29 -12.97 -1.92
C ILE A 63 -11.86 -13.52 -0.62
N SER A 64 -13.07 -13.10 -0.26
CA SER A 64 -13.80 -13.59 0.92
C SER A 64 -15.02 -14.38 0.48
N GLY A 65 -14.97 -15.71 0.57
CA GLY A 65 -16.15 -16.54 0.31
C GLY A 65 -16.50 -16.76 -1.17
N GLY A 66 -15.54 -16.58 -2.08
CA GLY A 66 -15.72 -16.79 -3.53
C GLY A 66 -15.67 -15.50 -4.33
N TRP A 67 -15.41 -15.61 -5.64
CA TRP A 67 -15.33 -14.45 -6.52
C TRP A 67 -16.73 -13.94 -6.84
N ASN A 68 -17.01 -12.71 -6.42
CA ASN A 68 -18.34 -12.09 -6.53
C ASN A 68 -18.30 -10.75 -7.28
N HIS A 69 -17.22 -10.48 -8.03
CA HIS A 69 -17.03 -9.28 -8.87
C HIS A 69 -17.29 -7.93 -8.17
N THR A 70 -17.30 -7.91 -6.84
CA THR A 70 -17.68 -6.76 -6.01
C THR A 70 -16.77 -6.57 -4.81
N THR A 71 -16.10 -7.62 -4.34
CA THR A 71 -15.16 -7.53 -3.22
C THR A 71 -13.83 -8.15 -3.58
N VAL A 72 -12.74 -7.44 -3.32
CA VAL A 72 -11.37 -7.93 -3.53
C VAL A 72 -10.46 -7.45 -2.41
N ARG A 73 -9.55 -8.32 -1.98
CA ARG A 73 -8.52 -8.03 -1.00
C ARG A 73 -7.19 -7.86 -1.69
N CYS A 74 -6.43 -6.86 -1.31
CA CYS A 74 -5.08 -6.62 -1.78
C CYS A 74 -4.11 -6.68 -0.61
N THR A 75 -2.99 -7.39 -0.80
CA THR A 75 -1.82 -7.24 0.06
C THR A 75 -1.01 -6.02 -0.38
N ILE A 76 -0.83 -5.05 0.51
CA ILE A 76 -0.04 -3.84 0.31
C ILE A 76 1.44 -4.21 0.22
N SER A 77 2.14 -3.55 -0.70
CA SER A 77 3.58 -3.70 -0.93
C SER A 77 4.37 -2.92 0.11
N ALA A 78 5.67 -3.18 0.21
CA ALA A 78 6.53 -2.27 0.98
C ALA A 78 6.58 -0.91 0.27
N GLY A 79 6.50 0.17 1.03
CA GLY A 79 6.43 1.49 0.42
C GLY A 79 6.42 2.64 1.42
N SER A 80 6.20 3.83 0.87
CA SER A 80 6.12 5.07 1.62
C SER A 80 5.20 6.05 0.92
N GLY A 81 4.69 7.02 1.68
CA GLY A 81 3.77 8.02 1.19
C GLY A 81 2.45 8.02 1.94
N LYS A 82 1.66 9.05 1.67
CA LYS A 82 0.34 9.29 2.24
C LYS A 82 -0.65 9.57 1.12
N ASP A 83 -1.94 9.49 1.45
CA ASP A 83 -3.04 9.84 0.56
C ASP A 83 -3.00 9.04 -0.77
N LEU A 84 -2.54 7.78 -0.71
CA LEU A 84 -2.40 6.92 -1.87
C LEU A 84 -3.79 6.41 -2.28
N LYS A 85 -4.16 6.67 -3.53
CA LYS A 85 -5.47 6.27 -4.08
C LYS A 85 -5.30 4.99 -4.89
N PHE A 86 -6.30 4.12 -4.82
CA PHE A 86 -6.34 2.86 -5.55
C PHE A 86 -7.01 3.01 -6.91
N GLN A 87 -6.61 2.16 -7.84
CA GLN A 87 -7.22 2.03 -9.14
C GLN A 87 -7.20 0.56 -9.56
N VAL A 88 -8.34 0.09 -10.05
CA VAL A 88 -8.47 -1.27 -10.58
C VAL A 88 -8.24 -1.23 -12.09
N LYS A 89 -7.41 -2.13 -12.59
CA LYS A 89 -7.11 -2.31 -14.01
C LYS A 89 -7.44 -3.73 -14.42
N LEU A 90 -8.07 -3.87 -15.58
CA LEU A 90 -8.39 -5.15 -16.20
C LEU A 90 -7.35 -5.46 -17.30
N SER A 91 -7.08 -6.74 -17.50
CA SER A 91 -6.22 -7.26 -18.56
C SER A 91 -6.69 -6.83 -19.96
N SER A 92 -7.99 -6.60 -20.12
CA SER A 92 -8.61 -6.07 -21.34
C SER A 92 -8.26 -4.59 -21.64
N GLY A 93 -7.57 -3.89 -20.73
CA GLY A 93 -7.19 -2.49 -20.87
C GLY A 93 -8.18 -1.50 -20.25
N GLN A 94 -9.34 -1.96 -19.76
CA GLN A 94 -10.27 -1.13 -19.01
C GLN A 94 -9.72 -0.81 -17.62
N GLN A 95 -9.97 0.40 -17.13
CA GLN A 95 -9.56 0.85 -15.79
C GLN A 95 -10.70 1.58 -15.09
N SER A 96 -10.77 1.44 -13.77
CA SER A 96 -11.69 2.23 -12.95
C SER A 96 -11.22 3.68 -12.84
N SER A 97 -12.13 4.56 -12.43
CA SER A 97 -11.74 5.82 -11.79
C SER A 97 -10.92 5.54 -10.52
N ARG A 98 -10.16 6.53 -10.05
CA ARG A 98 -9.45 6.39 -8.78
C ARG A 98 -10.44 6.35 -7.61
N SER A 99 -10.06 5.62 -6.57
CA SER A 99 -10.80 5.61 -5.31
C SER A 99 -10.81 7.01 -4.68
N GLU A 100 -11.92 7.33 -4.03
CA GLU A 100 -11.97 8.45 -3.08
C GLU A 100 -11.28 8.06 -1.76
N ASP A 101 -11.31 6.77 -1.43
CA ASP A 101 -10.59 6.19 -0.30
C ASP A 101 -9.07 6.32 -0.49
N THR A 102 -8.37 6.54 0.62
CA THR A 102 -6.92 6.69 0.64
C THR A 102 -6.23 5.73 1.60
N TRP A 103 -5.02 5.32 1.23
CA TRP A 103 -4.10 4.57 2.07
C TRP A 103 -2.86 5.42 2.40
N SER A 104 -2.40 5.37 3.65
CA SER A 104 -1.18 6.05 4.08
C SER A 104 -0.27 5.14 4.87
N TYR A 105 1.02 5.16 4.56
CA TYR A 105 2.05 4.51 5.37
C TYR A 105 2.31 5.34 6.65
N PRO A 106 2.77 4.71 7.74
CA PRO A 106 3.10 5.43 8.97
C PRO A 106 4.24 6.44 8.74
N ALA A 107 4.14 7.60 9.39
CA ALA A 107 5.15 8.65 9.30
C ALA A 107 6.47 8.22 9.97
N PRO A 108 7.64 8.52 9.37
CA PRO A 108 8.93 8.22 9.99
C PRO A 108 9.17 9.09 11.22
N THR A 109 9.84 8.54 12.24
CA THR A 109 10.23 9.25 13.46
C THR A 109 11.74 9.21 13.67
N ILE A 110 12.36 10.35 13.97
CA ILE A 110 13.76 10.43 14.39
C ILE A 110 13.81 10.39 15.91
N THR A 111 14.55 9.42 16.47
CA THR A 111 14.73 9.31 17.92
C THR A 111 15.57 10.48 18.43
N ALA A 112 15.15 11.08 19.56
CA ALA A 112 15.92 12.15 20.18
C ALA A 112 17.38 11.74 20.45
N ASN A 113 18.32 12.67 20.27
CA ASN A 113 19.76 12.46 20.48
C ASN A 113 20.41 11.36 19.61
N SER A 114 19.76 10.93 18.52
CA SER A 114 20.32 9.91 17.61
C SER A 114 21.26 10.46 16.54
N LEU A 115 21.29 11.78 16.33
CA LEU A 115 22.11 12.41 15.30
C LEU A 115 23.60 12.32 15.67
N ARG A 116 24.41 11.73 14.80
CA ARG A 116 25.85 11.57 14.96
C ARG A 116 26.58 12.15 13.76
N TYR A 117 27.71 12.80 14.02
CA TYR A 117 28.66 13.21 12.99
C TYR A 117 29.77 12.16 12.94
N ASN A 118 29.99 11.54 11.77
CA ASN A 118 31.05 10.55 11.59
C ASN A 118 32.20 11.16 10.78
N CYS A 119 33.13 11.81 11.46
CA CYS A 119 34.33 12.38 10.84
C CYS A 119 35.40 11.30 10.76
N SER A 120 35.70 10.79 9.56
CA SER A 120 36.90 9.99 9.34
C SER A 120 38.09 10.92 9.13
N SER A 121 38.75 11.36 10.19
CA SER A 121 40.01 12.10 10.09
C SER A 121 41.13 11.14 9.65
N SER A 122 41.45 11.14 8.35
CA SER A 122 42.67 10.51 7.84
C SER A 122 43.88 11.24 8.43
N THR A 123 44.52 10.63 9.42
CA THR A 123 45.78 11.12 9.99
C THR A 123 46.90 10.80 9.01
N THR A 124 47.20 11.70 8.10
CA THR A 124 48.45 11.65 7.33
C THR A 124 49.57 12.08 8.27
N ASN A 125 50.36 11.13 8.77
CA ASN A 125 51.60 11.44 9.48
C ASN A 125 52.55 12.18 8.52
N VAL A 126 52.85 13.44 8.83
CA VAL A 126 53.94 14.19 8.19
C VAL A 126 55.25 13.67 8.77
N VAL A 127 56.11 13.09 7.94
CA VAL A 127 57.52 12.82 8.26
C VAL A 127 58.32 14.05 7.82
N LEU A 128 59.02 14.68 8.77
CA LEU A 128 59.95 15.79 8.56
C LEU A 128 61.25 15.31 7.91
#